data_AF-A0A1H2CRS5-F1
#
_entry.id   AF-A0A1H2CRS5-F1
#
_cell.length_a   1.000
_cell.length_b   1.000
_cell.length_c   1.000
_cell.angle_alpha   90.00
_cell.angle_beta   90.00
_cell.angle_gamma   90.00
#
_symmetry.space_group_name_H-M   'P 1'
#
loop_
_entity.id
_entity.type
_entity.pdbx_description
1 polymer ?
#
loop_
_entity_poly.entity_id
_entity_poly.type
_entity_poly.pdbx_seq_one_letter_code
_entity_poly.pdbx_strand_id
1 'polypeptide(L)'
;MRALRGHVRAEVASIIGDVNRYGERDRAVASSKTFRSLARAAGAAPSGEGPYVRRTLSRSDVQDLAKKLASMTAAERAKLPGVSSGRAGQLLAGAIVADAALDLFEIDEVDVCPWALREGVILRRLDQIEGGTFGESDVSG
;
A
#
# COMPACT_ATOMS: atom_id res chain seq x y z
N MET A 1 21.39 4.45 1.89
CA MET A 1 20.01 4.55 2.44
C MET A 1 19.59 5.97 2.78
N ARG A 2 20.41 6.80 3.45
CA ARG A 2 20.07 8.18 3.82
C ARG A 2 19.62 9.06 2.65
N ALA A 3 20.38 9.04 1.54
CA ALA A 3 20.03 9.79 0.32
C ALA A 3 18.66 9.38 -0.25
N LEU A 4 18.40 8.07 -0.37
CA LEU A 4 17.10 7.57 -0.84
C LEU A 4 15.94 7.97 0.09
N ARG A 5 16.13 7.90 1.41
CA ARG A 5 15.12 8.36 2.38
C ARG A 5 14.83 9.85 2.20
N GLY A 6 15.87 10.67 2.06
CA GLY A 6 15.72 12.11 1.81
C GLY A 6 14.95 12.40 0.52
N HIS A 7 15.35 11.76 -0.58
CA HIS A 7 14.68 11.91 -1.88
C HIS A 7 13.21 11.50 -1.81
N VAL A 8 12.90 10.30 -1.31
CA VAL A 8 11.53 9.81 -1.20
C VAL A 8 10.66 10.72 -0.34
N ARG A 9 11.18 11.22 0.79
CA ARG A 9 10.42 12.17 1.62
C ARG A 9 10.12 13.47 0.88
N ALA A 10 11.07 14.00 0.13
CA ALA A 10 10.86 15.22 -0.66
C ALA A 10 9.78 15.01 -1.74
N GLU A 11 9.82 13.88 -2.45
CA GLU A 11 8.82 13.51 -3.46
C GLU A 11 7.42 13.32 -2.86
N VAL A 12 7.29 12.71 -1.68
CA VAL A 12 5.98 12.56 -1.03
C VAL A 12 5.49 13.88 -0.45
N ALA A 13 6.38 14.68 0.14
CA ALA A 13 6.03 15.97 0.71
C ALA A 13 5.57 17.00 -0.34
N SER A 14 6.01 16.87 -1.60
CA SER A 14 5.58 17.78 -2.66
C SER A 14 4.11 17.60 -3.06
N ILE A 15 3.52 16.41 -2.82
CA ILE A 15 2.13 16.10 -3.19
C ILE A 15 1.17 16.10 -1.99
N ILE A 16 1.68 16.07 -0.75
CA ILE A 16 0.83 15.81 0.42
C ILE A 16 -0.17 16.94 0.69
N GLY A 17 0.21 18.19 0.40
CA GLY A 17 -0.67 19.33 0.55
C GLY A 17 -1.92 19.24 -0.32
N ASP A 18 -1.76 18.73 -1.55
CA ASP A 18 -2.87 18.55 -2.48
C ASP A 18 -3.84 17.47 -2.00
N VAL A 19 -3.32 16.39 -1.39
CA VAL A 19 -4.14 15.31 -0.86
C VAL A 19 -4.87 15.73 0.43
N ASN A 20 -4.20 16.42 1.35
CA ASN A 20 -4.79 16.86 2.61
C ASN A 20 -5.89 17.93 2.42
N ARG A 21 -5.92 18.60 1.27
CA ARG A 21 -6.98 19.56 0.92
C ARG A 21 -8.37 18.92 0.82
N TYR A 22 -8.46 17.62 0.61
CA TYR A 22 -9.73 16.90 0.49
C TYR A 22 -10.39 16.58 1.85
N GLY A 23 -9.77 16.95 2.97
CA GLY A 23 -10.32 16.78 4.32
C GLY A 23 -9.62 15.70 5.13
N GLU A 24 -10.15 15.43 6.33
CA GLU A 24 -9.62 14.36 7.17
C GLU A 24 -9.94 12.98 6.60
N ARG A 25 -8.98 12.06 6.76
CA ARG A 25 -9.09 10.67 6.33
C ARG A 25 -9.77 9.83 7.40
N ASP A 26 -10.89 9.22 7.06
CA ASP A 26 -11.56 8.24 7.94
C ASP A 26 -10.82 6.89 7.95
N ARG A 27 -10.22 6.52 6.80
CA ARG A 27 -9.59 5.22 6.60
C ARG A 27 -8.46 5.29 5.59
N ALA A 28 -7.33 4.66 5.94
CA ALA A 28 -6.20 4.48 5.04
C ALA A 28 -6.22 3.08 4.42
N VAL A 29 -6.08 3.01 3.09
CA VAL A 29 -6.03 1.74 2.35
C VAL A 29 -4.83 1.75 1.40
N ALA A 30 -4.06 0.67 1.43
CA ALA A 30 -2.94 0.45 0.53
C ALA A 30 -3.24 -0.73 -0.41
N SER A 31 -2.99 -0.52 -1.70
CA SER A 31 -3.09 -1.57 -2.72
C SER A 31 -1.71 -1.88 -3.31
N SER A 32 -1.66 -2.85 -4.22
CA SER A 32 -0.49 -3.40 -4.93
C SER A 32 0.30 -4.49 -4.19
N LYS A 33 1.21 -5.11 -4.97
CA LYS A 33 2.06 -6.21 -4.50
C LYS A 33 3.09 -5.78 -3.45
N THR A 34 3.56 -4.53 -3.47
CA THR A 34 4.57 -4.06 -2.50
C THR A 34 4.01 -4.07 -1.08
N PHE A 35 2.88 -3.39 -0.84
CA PHE A 35 2.23 -3.40 0.47
C PHE A 35 1.79 -4.80 0.90
N ARG A 36 1.30 -5.62 -0.03
CA ARG A 36 0.97 -7.03 0.25
C ARG A 36 2.19 -7.84 0.70
N SER A 37 3.33 -7.68 0.04
CA SER A 37 4.57 -8.36 0.41
C SER A 37 5.10 -7.87 1.76
N LEU A 38 5.05 -6.57 2.04
CA LEU A 38 5.46 -6.00 3.33
C LEU A 38 4.55 -6.50 4.46
N ALA A 39 3.23 -6.44 4.30
CA ALA A 39 2.28 -6.97 5.26
C ALA A 39 2.50 -8.46 5.52
N ARG A 40 2.73 -9.24 4.46
CA ARG A 40 2.99 -10.68 4.63
C ARG A 40 4.31 -10.94 5.34
N ALA A 41 5.35 -10.16 5.06
CA ALA A 41 6.63 -10.25 5.76
C ALA A 41 6.54 -9.76 7.23
N ALA A 42 5.57 -8.89 7.55
CA ALA A 42 5.23 -8.44 8.89
C ALA A 42 4.31 -9.42 9.65
N GLY A 43 3.83 -10.48 9.00
CA GLY A 43 3.01 -11.52 9.64
C GLY A 43 1.53 -11.53 9.26
N ALA A 44 1.04 -10.59 8.43
CA ALA A 44 -0.34 -10.59 7.97
C ALA A 44 -0.71 -11.90 7.26
N ALA A 45 -1.95 -12.36 7.41
CA ALA A 45 -2.46 -13.62 6.87
C ALA A 45 -2.14 -13.83 5.36
N PRO A 46 -1.78 -15.04 4.90
CA PRO A 46 -1.60 -15.34 3.49
C PRO A 46 -2.94 -15.24 2.74
N SER A 47 -2.89 -15.02 1.43
CA SER A 47 -4.11 -14.93 0.60
C SER A 47 -4.98 -16.20 0.63
N GLY A 48 -4.38 -17.36 0.92
CA GLY A 48 -5.08 -18.65 1.02
C GLY A 48 -6.08 -18.75 2.18
N GLU A 49 -5.97 -17.91 3.20
CA GLU A 49 -6.97 -17.85 4.29
C GLU A 49 -8.29 -17.18 3.87
N GLY A 50 -8.37 -16.72 2.63
CA GLY A 50 -9.61 -16.24 2.02
C GLY A 50 -9.65 -14.72 1.80
N PRO A 51 -10.62 -14.28 0.98
CA PRO A 51 -10.72 -12.90 0.52
C PRO A 51 -11.20 -11.92 1.60
N TYR A 52 -11.96 -12.40 2.58
CA TYR A 52 -12.56 -11.56 3.64
C TYR A 52 -11.65 -11.37 4.87
N VAL A 53 -10.50 -12.05 4.91
CA VAL A 53 -9.55 -11.88 6.01
C VAL A 53 -8.94 -10.49 5.94
N ARG A 54 -9.17 -9.70 7.00
CA ARG A 54 -8.56 -8.38 7.15
C ARG A 54 -7.05 -8.51 7.26
N ARG A 55 -6.33 -7.68 6.51
CA ARG A 55 -4.87 -7.62 6.51
C ARG A 55 -4.48 -6.17 6.71
N THR A 56 -3.66 -5.91 7.72
CA THR A 56 -3.16 -4.58 8.01
C THR A 56 -1.64 -4.56 7.93
N LEU A 57 -1.08 -3.36 7.91
CA LEU A 57 0.34 -3.12 8.03
C LEU A 57 0.54 -1.87 8.88
N SER A 58 1.17 -2.03 10.04
CA SER A 58 1.48 -0.89 10.91
C SER A 58 2.73 -0.17 10.42
N ARG A 59 2.82 1.12 10.70
CA ARG A 59 4.01 1.93 10.43
C ARG A 59 5.24 1.40 11.17
N SER A 60 5.07 0.95 12.42
CA SER A 60 6.15 0.33 13.20
C SER A 60 6.70 -0.94 12.52
N ASP A 61 5.82 -1.79 11.99
CA ASP A 61 6.25 -2.99 11.26
C ASP A 61 7.03 -2.63 10.00
N VAL A 62 6.61 -1.59 9.27
CA VAL A 62 7.33 -1.10 8.10
C VAL A 62 8.72 -0.60 8.48
N GLN A 63 8.85 0.12 9.60
CA GLN A 63 10.15 0.62 10.08
C GLN A 63 11.10 -0.52 10.44
N ASP A 64 10.61 -1.52 11.17
CA ASP A 64 11.41 -2.66 11.57
C ASP A 64 11.77 -3.56 10.39
N LEU A 65 10.83 -3.76 9.46
CA LEU A 65 11.13 -4.39 8.18
C LEU A 65 12.17 -3.60 7.39
N ALA A 66 12.07 -2.27 7.29
CA ALA A 66 13.03 -1.47 6.54
C ALA A 66 14.44 -1.60 7.12
N LYS A 67 14.59 -1.63 8.45
CA LYS A 67 15.88 -1.87 9.13
C LYS A 67 16.41 -3.28 8.81
N LYS A 68 15.56 -4.31 8.96
CA LYS A 68 15.92 -5.71 8.70
C LYS A 68 16.31 -5.94 7.23
N LEU A 69 15.52 -5.41 6.30
CA LEU A 69 15.75 -5.55 4.87
C LEU A 69 17.07 -4.87 4.44
N ALA A 70 17.50 -3.82 5.13
CA ALA A 70 18.74 -3.12 4.84
C ALA A 70 19.98 -3.99 5.01
N SER A 71 19.95 -4.96 5.93
CA SER A 71 21.04 -5.91 6.14
C SER A 71 20.93 -7.19 5.31
N MET A 72 19.87 -7.35 4.53
CA MET A 72 19.62 -8.55 3.72
C MET A 72 19.97 -8.35 2.26
N THR A 73 20.61 -9.35 1.66
CA THR A 73 20.77 -9.52 0.22
C THR A 73 19.42 -9.77 -0.47
N ALA A 74 19.34 -9.57 -1.79
CA ALA A 74 18.14 -9.88 -2.56
C ALA A 74 17.74 -11.38 -2.44
N ALA A 75 18.71 -12.28 -2.38
CA ALA A 75 18.47 -13.72 -2.22
C ALA A 75 17.85 -14.05 -0.86
N GLU A 76 18.32 -13.43 0.22
CA GLU A 76 17.72 -13.60 1.55
C GLU A 76 16.32 -13.00 1.60
N ARG A 77 16.10 -11.83 0.99
CA ARG A 77 14.77 -11.21 0.93
C ARG A 77 13.77 -12.08 0.19
N ALA A 78 14.20 -12.81 -0.85
CA ALA A 78 13.35 -13.73 -1.59
C ALA A 78 12.85 -14.93 -0.75
N LYS A 79 13.47 -15.20 0.41
CA LYS A 79 13.02 -16.24 1.35
C LYS A 79 11.94 -15.74 2.31
N LEU A 80 11.65 -14.44 2.33
CA LEU A 80 10.62 -13.88 3.21
C LEU A 80 9.22 -14.26 2.73
N PRO A 81 8.27 -14.50 3.65
CA PRO A 81 6.88 -14.79 3.30
C PRO A 81 6.28 -13.71 2.38
N GLY A 82 5.66 -14.13 1.29
CA GLY A 82 4.98 -13.23 0.35
C GLY A 82 5.90 -12.40 -0.56
N VAL A 83 7.21 -12.69 -0.57
CA VAL A 83 8.18 -11.99 -1.42
C VAL A 83 8.60 -12.88 -2.59
N SER A 84 8.28 -12.48 -3.81
CA SER A 84 8.74 -13.17 -5.01
C SER A 84 10.19 -12.81 -5.34
N SER A 85 10.98 -13.75 -5.88
CA SER A 85 12.37 -13.55 -6.30
C SER A 85 12.57 -12.31 -7.17
N GLY A 86 11.73 -12.14 -8.21
CA GLY A 86 11.81 -10.99 -9.13
C GLY A 86 11.52 -9.62 -8.49
N ARG A 87 11.02 -9.57 -7.25
CA ARG A 87 10.73 -8.32 -6.52
C ARG A 87 11.59 -8.12 -5.27
N ALA A 88 12.37 -9.13 -4.89
CA ALA A 88 13.15 -9.11 -3.66
C ALA A 88 14.18 -7.97 -3.62
N GLY A 89 14.79 -7.64 -4.76
CA GLY A 89 15.73 -6.51 -4.87
C GLY A 89 15.09 -5.15 -4.57
N GLN A 90 13.82 -4.97 -4.94
CA GLN A 90 13.10 -3.69 -4.81
C GLN A 90 12.35 -3.54 -3.49
N LEU A 91 12.22 -4.62 -2.71
CA LEU A 91 11.40 -4.63 -1.49
C LEU A 91 11.85 -3.58 -0.47
N LEU A 92 13.16 -3.39 -0.28
CA LEU A 92 13.67 -2.36 0.62
C LEU A 92 13.30 -0.95 0.17
N ALA A 93 13.40 -0.66 -1.13
CA ALA A 93 12.98 0.63 -1.66
C ALA A 93 11.48 0.85 -1.42
N GLY A 94 10.67 -0.20 -1.64
CA GLY A 94 9.24 -0.19 -1.31
C GLY A 94 8.96 0.08 0.17
N ALA A 95 9.72 -0.53 1.09
CA ALA A 95 9.59 -0.28 2.53
C ALA A 95 9.92 1.17 2.90
N ILE A 96 10.94 1.77 2.26
CA ILE A 96 11.30 3.18 2.48
C ILE A 96 10.20 4.12 1.99
N VAL A 97 9.59 3.83 0.84
CA VAL A 97 8.44 4.59 0.31
C VAL A 97 7.23 4.46 1.22
N ALA A 98 6.91 3.24 1.68
CA ALA A 98 5.82 3.02 2.61
C ALA A 98 6.03 3.76 3.94
N ASP A 99 7.22 3.68 4.54
CA ASP A 99 7.55 4.39 5.79
C ASP A 99 7.41 5.92 5.64
N ALA A 100 7.92 6.48 4.54
CA ALA A 100 7.81 7.92 4.28
C ALA A 100 6.36 8.35 4.05
N ALA A 101 5.57 7.58 3.31
CA ALA A 101 4.16 7.87 3.10
C ALA A 101 3.37 7.80 4.41
N LEU A 102 3.49 6.70 5.16
CA LEU A 102 2.77 6.55 6.44
C LEU A 102 3.19 7.61 7.45
N ASP A 103 4.47 8.01 7.50
CA ASP A 103 4.91 9.10 8.36
C ASP A 103 4.32 10.44 7.98
N LEU A 104 4.45 10.84 6.71
CA LEU A 104 4.04 12.18 6.28
C LEU A 104 2.52 12.36 6.34
N PHE A 105 1.75 11.30 6.08
CA PHE A 105 0.29 11.30 6.24
C PHE A 105 -0.16 11.05 7.68
N GLU A 106 0.76 10.86 8.63
CA GLU A 106 0.50 10.53 10.03
C GLU A 106 -0.48 9.35 10.16
N ILE A 107 -0.18 8.26 9.45
CA ILE A 107 -0.98 7.02 9.43
C ILE A 107 -0.20 5.94 10.20
N ASP A 108 -0.75 5.50 11.32
CA ASP A 108 -0.14 4.45 12.13
C ASP A 108 -0.41 3.04 11.58
N GLU A 109 -1.55 2.83 10.92
CA GLU A 109 -1.94 1.55 10.33
C GLU A 109 -2.70 1.76 9.01
N VAL A 110 -2.42 0.88 8.04
CA VAL A 110 -3.14 0.85 6.76
C VAL A 110 -3.76 -0.51 6.51
N ASP A 111 -4.99 -0.53 5.96
CA ASP A 111 -5.61 -1.76 5.47
C ASP A 111 -5.02 -2.14 4.11
N VAL A 112 -4.65 -3.41 3.93
CA VAL A 112 -4.13 -3.93 2.67
C VAL A 112 -5.26 -4.48 1.82
N CYS A 113 -5.59 -3.76 0.75
CA CYS A 113 -6.63 -4.16 -0.17
C CYS A 113 -6.18 -5.34 -1.06
N PRO A 114 -6.99 -6.42 -1.16
CA PRO A 114 -6.68 -7.52 -2.07
C PRO A 114 -6.90 -7.14 -3.55
N TRP A 115 -7.67 -6.09 -3.82
CA TRP A 115 -8.08 -5.64 -5.16
C TRP A 115 -7.23 -4.46 -5.61
N ALA A 116 -6.97 -4.36 -6.91
CA ALA A 116 -6.14 -3.33 -7.50
C ALA A 116 -6.72 -2.91 -8.87
N LEU A 117 -5.84 -2.40 -9.75
CA LEU A 117 -6.21 -1.86 -11.06
C LEU A 117 -7.03 -2.86 -11.90
N ARG A 118 -6.67 -4.15 -11.89
CA ARG A 118 -7.38 -5.17 -12.68
C ARG A 118 -8.84 -5.24 -12.29
N GLU A 119 -9.12 -5.33 -10.99
CA GLU A 119 -10.50 -5.38 -10.48
C GLU A 119 -11.24 -4.08 -10.79
N GLY A 120 -10.60 -2.91 -10.62
CA GLY A 120 -11.19 -1.62 -10.97
C GLY A 120 -11.59 -1.51 -12.45
N VAL A 121 -10.77 -2.04 -13.36
CA VAL A 121 -11.09 -2.07 -14.81
C VAL A 121 -12.26 -2.99 -15.11
N ILE A 122 -12.33 -4.17 -14.45
CA ILE A 122 -13.44 -5.11 -14.62
C ILE A 122 -14.76 -4.47 -14.15
N LEU A 123 -14.78 -3.91 -12.95
CA LEU A 123 -15.97 -3.25 -12.39
C LEU A 123 -16.44 -2.11 -13.31
N ARG A 124 -15.53 -1.23 -13.72
CA ARG A 124 -15.86 -0.14 -14.65
C ARG A 124 -16.46 -0.63 -15.96
N ARG A 125 -16.03 -1.80 -16.46
CA ARG A 125 -16.59 -2.38 -17.67
C ARG A 125 -17.99 -2.95 -17.44
N LEU A 126 -18.23 -3.58 -16.29
CA LEU A 126 -19.54 -4.09 -15.91
C LEU A 126 -20.56 -2.96 -15.77
N ASP A 127 -20.20 -1.85 -15.11
CA ASP A 127 -21.06 -0.66 -14.97
C ASP A 127 -21.56 -0.14 -16.32
N GLN A 128 -20.70 -0.19 -17.35
CA GLN A 128 -21.01 0.24 -18.72
C GLN A 128 -21.88 -0.75 -19.50
N ILE A 129 -21.85 -2.03 -19.15
CA ILE A 129 -22.65 -3.09 -19.80
C ILE A 129 -24.06 -3.11 -19.18
N GLU A 130 -24.17 -2.91 -17.88
CA GLU A 130 -25.45 -2.92 -17.14
C GLU A 130 -26.25 -1.61 -17.28
N GLY A 131 -25.69 -0.57 -17.92
CA GLY A 131 -26.37 0.72 -18.11
C GLY A 131 -26.50 1.55 -16.83
N GLY A 132 -25.63 1.33 -15.84
CA GLY A 132 -25.77 1.86 -14.49
C GLY A 132 -25.26 3.30 -14.31
N THR A 133 -26.18 4.26 -14.35
CA THR A 133 -26.05 5.57 -13.72
C THR A 133 -26.05 5.43 -12.19
N PHE A 134 -24.88 5.30 -11.57
CA PHE A 134 -24.71 5.63 -10.15
C PHE A 134 -24.04 7.01 -10.04
N GLY A 135 -24.80 8.08 -10.31
CA GLY A 135 -24.22 9.42 -10.39
C GLY A 135 -25.18 10.62 -10.39
N GLU A 136 -26.49 10.42 -10.41
CA GLU A 136 -27.45 11.51 -10.17
C GLU A 136 -28.29 11.18 -8.94
N SER A 137 -27.79 11.62 -7.79
CA SER A 137 -28.65 11.92 -6.64
C SER A 137 -28.99 13.40 -6.72
N ASP A 138 -30.26 13.69 -7.01
CA ASP A 138 -30.86 15.03 -6.97
C ASP A 138 -30.46 15.77 -5.70
N VAL A 139 -29.74 16.89 -5.85
CA VAL A 139 -29.75 17.97 -4.86
C VAL A 139 -30.88 18.90 -5.27
N SER A 140 -32.07 18.63 -4.75
CA SER A 140 -33.19 19.58 -4.72
C SER A 140 -33.85 19.48 -3.35
N GLY A 141 -33.49 20.44 -2.49
CA GLY A 141 -34.04 20.71 -1.18
C GLY A 141 -33.54 22.07 -0.73
#